data_AF-A0A1W9GVR5-F1
#
_entry.id   AF-A0A1W9GVR5-F1
#
_cell.length_a   1.000
_cell.length_b   1.000
_cell.length_c   1.000
_cell.angle_alpha   90.00
_cell.angle_beta   90.00
_cell.angle_gamma   90.00
#
_symmetry.space_group_name_H-M   'P 1'
#
loop_
_entity.id
_entity.type
_entity.pdbx_description
1 polymer ?
#
loop_
_entity_poly.entity_id
_entity_poly.type
_entity_poly.pdbx_seq_one_letter_code
_entity_poly.pdbx_strand_id
1 'polypeptide(L)'
;MMKIEHVISRYPGFLAAFSLTVMLVLAGCTVKLISSYDEATDRAVTDLQRKTEAHLVVLESVEGLPECAFDHHKQFYDEAKVDISAITVRAAAIPKNDITTQQTTLLASNFDNLEKLHKIACLSKDQITLVRSHFNTSFTAILKLELAKRRGE
;
A
#
# COMPACT_ATOMS: atom_id res chain seq x y z
N MET A 1 -1.27 64.62 -19.26
CA MET A 1 -0.68 64.89 -17.93
C MET A 1 -1.66 64.38 -16.88
N MET A 2 -1.18 63.38 -16.16
CA MET A 2 -1.80 62.46 -15.20
C MET A 2 -2.22 63.14 -13.89
N LYS A 3 -3.28 62.65 -13.22
CA LYS A 3 -3.45 62.70 -11.75
C LYS A 3 -4.46 61.63 -11.30
N ILE A 4 -3.99 60.38 -11.29
CA ILE A 4 -4.63 59.25 -10.60
C ILE A 4 -3.77 59.00 -9.36
N GLU A 5 -3.90 59.82 -8.31
CA GLU A 5 -3.02 59.66 -7.12
C GLU A 5 -3.70 59.78 -5.74
N HIS A 6 -5.02 59.98 -5.65
CA HIS A 6 -5.64 60.31 -4.34
C HIS A 6 -6.81 59.44 -3.88
N VAL A 7 -6.86 58.17 -4.28
CA VAL A 7 -7.85 57.21 -3.73
C VAL A 7 -7.20 56.12 -2.86
N ILE A 8 -5.87 56.04 -2.78
CA ILE A 8 -5.18 54.96 -2.04
C ILE A 8 -4.93 55.32 -0.55
N SER A 9 -5.04 56.60 -0.17
CA SER A 9 -4.54 57.12 1.12
C SER A 9 -5.55 57.13 2.30
N ARG A 10 -6.75 56.55 2.19
CA ARG A 10 -7.78 56.69 3.24
C ARG A 10 -7.98 55.48 4.16
N TYR A 11 -7.30 54.37 3.91
CA TYR A 11 -7.46 53.14 4.71
C TYR A 11 -6.14 52.35 4.91
N PRO A 12 -5.13 52.91 5.60
CA PRO A 12 -3.85 52.22 5.82
C PRO A 12 -3.99 50.89 6.59
N GLY A 13 -4.99 50.79 7.48
CA GLY A 13 -5.29 49.55 8.19
C GLY A 13 -5.87 48.44 7.29
N PHE A 14 -6.55 48.79 6.19
CA PHE A 14 -7.19 47.83 5.30
C PHE A 14 -6.17 47.21 4.32
N LEU A 15 -5.20 48.00 3.86
CA LEU A 15 -4.07 47.52 3.06
C LEU A 15 -3.13 46.62 3.87
N ALA A 16 -2.86 46.98 5.13
CA ALA A 16 -2.06 46.16 6.04
C ALA A 16 -2.77 44.85 6.40
N ALA A 17 -4.07 44.89 6.70
CA ALA A 17 -4.86 43.69 6.97
C ALA A 17 -4.95 42.79 5.73
N PHE A 18 -5.20 43.34 4.55
CA PHE A 18 -5.22 42.58 3.29
C PHE A 18 -3.86 41.93 3.00
N SER A 19 -2.76 42.67 3.16
CA SER A 19 -1.39 42.15 3.00
C SER A 19 -1.09 41.01 3.98
N LEU A 20 -1.50 41.15 5.24
CA LEU A 20 -1.35 40.11 6.27
C LEU A 20 -2.18 38.86 5.95
N THR A 21 -3.43 39.03 5.46
CA THR A 21 -4.27 37.91 5.03
C THR A 21 -3.69 37.19 3.82
N VAL A 22 -3.16 37.92 2.83
CA VAL A 22 -2.50 37.34 1.65
C VAL A 22 -1.25 36.56 2.06
N MET A 23 -0.44 37.08 3.00
CA MET A 23 0.72 36.37 3.55
C MET A 23 0.34 35.07 4.28
N LEU A 24 -0.74 35.09 5.07
CA LEU A 24 -1.23 33.88 5.76
C LEU A 24 -1.73 32.80 4.78
N VAL A 25 -2.41 33.20 3.69
CA VAL A 25 -2.90 32.26 2.67
C VAL A 25 -1.74 31.63 1.88
N LEU A 26 -0.67 32.37 1.62
CA LEU A 26 0.52 31.86 0.94
C LEU A 26 1.41 30.98 1.83
N ALA A 27 1.30 31.09 3.16
CA ALA A 27 2.05 30.26 4.12
C ALA A 27 1.44 28.86 4.31
N GLY A 28 0.23 28.60 3.81
CA GLY A 28 -0.47 27.32 3.89
C GLY A 28 0.03 26.26 2.91
N CYS A 29 1.34 26.02 2.83
CA CYS A 29 1.85 24.86 2.09
C CYS A 29 1.49 23.59 2.87
N THR A 30 0.54 22.80 2.37
CA THR A 30 0.24 21.48 2.92
C THR A 30 1.45 20.57 2.76
N VAL A 31 2.17 20.31 3.85
CA VAL A 31 3.30 19.36 3.85
C VAL A 31 2.74 17.95 3.70
N LYS A 32 2.97 17.34 2.54
CA LYS A 32 2.62 15.93 2.33
C LYS A 32 3.66 15.04 3.01
N LEU A 33 3.29 14.38 4.10
CA LEU A 33 4.18 13.47 4.85
C LEU A 33 4.18 12.04 4.30
N ILE A 34 3.19 11.69 3.49
CA ILE A 34 3.04 10.38 2.85
C ILE A 34 3.05 10.51 1.33
N SER A 35 3.44 9.46 0.62
CA SER A 35 3.39 9.38 -0.84
C SER A 35 1.99 9.65 -1.42
N SER A 36 1.94 10.01 -2.69
CA SER A 36 0.69 9.96 -3.45
C SER A 36 0.27 8.53 -3.73
N TYR A 37 -1.03 8.34 -3.97
CA TYR A 37 -1.56 7.08 -4.48
C TYR A 37 -0.83 6.66 -5.75
N ASP A 38 -0.48 5.37 -5.82
CA ASP A 38 0.10 4.73 -7.00
C ASP A 38 -0.79 3.57 -7.41
N GLU A 39 -1.56 3.76 -8.49
CA GLU A 39 -2.53 2.78 -8.98
C GLU A 39 -1.88 1.44 -9.34
N ALA A 40 -0.64 1.45 -9.83
CA ALA A 40 0.08 0.23 -10.18
C ALA A 40 0.40 -0.62 -8.94
N THR A 41 0.77 0.01 -7.81
CA THR A 41 0.97 -0.69 -6.53
C THR A 41 -0.34 -1.28 -6.02
N ASP A 42 -1.42 -0.51 -6.03
CA ASP A 42 -2.76 -0.96 -5.61
C ASP A 42 -3.25 -2.18 -6.41
N ARG A 43 -3.13 -2.11 -7.74
CA ARG A 43 -3.48 -3.22 -8.65
C ARG A 43 -2.61 -4.45 -8.40
N ALA A 44 -1.29 -4.28 -8.31
CA ALA A 44 -0.37 -5.40 -8.11
C ALA A 44 -0.61 -6.11 -6.76
N VAL A 45 -0.85 -5.35 -5.68
CA VAL A 45 -1.21 -5.92 -4.36
C VAL A 45 -2.53 -6.67 -4.43
N THR A 46 -3.53 -6.13 -5.14
CA THR A 46 -4.83 -6.78 -5.34
C THR A 46 -4.70 -8.09 -6.13
N ASP A 47 -3.91 -8.09 -7.20
CA ASP A 47 -3.69 -9.27 -8.02
C ASP A 47 -2.94 -10.36 -7.24
N LEU A 48 -1.91 -10.00 -6.48
CA LEU A 48 -1.21 -10.93 -5.59
C LEU A 48 -2.15 -11.50 -4.51
N GLN A 49 -3.03 -10.69 -3.93
CA GLN A 49 -4.04 -11.17 -2.96
C GLN A 49 -4.95 -12.23 -3.58
N ARG A 50 -5.44 -12.00 -4.81
CA ARG A 50 -6.29 -12.96 -5.53
C ARG A 50 -5.55 -14.27 -5.82
N LYS A 51 -4.30 -14.18 -6.27
CA LYS A 51 -3.45 -15.37 -6.50
C LYS A 51 -3.25 -16.16 -5.20
N THR A 52 -2.97 -15.48 -4.09
CA THR A 52 -2.83 -16.12 -2.77
C THR A 52 -4.12 -16.83 -2.36
N GLU A 53 -5.27 -16.17 -2.46
CA GLU A 53 -6.55 -16.80 -2.08
C GLU A 53 -6.84 -18.03 -2.96
N ALA A 54 -6.63 -17.91 -4.28
CA ALA A 54 -6.80 -19.04 -5.20
C ALA A 54 -5.90 -20.22 -4.80
N HIS A 55 -4.65 -19.95 -4.41
CA HIS A 55 -3.75 -20.99 -3.95
C HIS A 55 -4.20 -21.65 -2.65
N LEU A 56 -4.64 -20.86 -1.66
CA LEU A 56 -5.15 -21.40 -0.39
C LEU A 56 -6.39 -22.28 -0.61
N VAL A 57 -7.30 -21.88 -1.50
CA VAL A 57 -8.46 -22.70 -1.90
C VAL A 57 -8.02 -24.02 -2.54
N VAL A 58 -7.00 -23.99 -3.40
CA VAL A 58 -6.45 -25.21 -4.00
C VAL A 58 -5.89 -26.13 -2.91
N LEU A 59 -5.07 -25.61 -1.98
CA LEU A 59 -4.52 -26.41 -0.87
C LEU A 59 -5.62 -27.07 -0.02
N GLU A 60 -6.71 -26.35 0.27
CA GLU A 60 -7.85 -26.92 1.02
C GLU A 60 -8.53 -28.07 0.27
N SER A 61 -8.58 -27.99 -1.06
CA SER A 61 -9.24 -29.00 -1.89
C SER A 61 -8.46 -30.31 -2.00
N VAL A 62 -7.14 -30.24 -1.79
CA VAL A 62 -6.24 -31.41 -1.89
C VAL A 62 -5.72 -31.90 -0.54
N GLU A 63 -6.24 -31.36 0.58
CA GLU A 63 -5.86 -31.79 1.92
C GLU A 63 -5.95 -33.32 2.09
N GLY A 64 -4.88 -33.94 2.56
CA GLY A 64 -4.79 -35.39 2.76
C GLY A 64 -4.50 -36.20 1.48
N LEU A 65 -4.41 -35.55 0.32
CA LEU A 65 -4.01 -36.17 -0.94
C LEU A 65 -2.52 -35.93 -1.25
N PRO A 66 -1.86 -36.80 -2.04
CA PRO A 66 -0.47 -36.59 -2.47
C PRO A 66 -0.23 -35.25 -3.18
N GLU A 67 -1.23 -34.75 -3.90
CA GLU A 67 -1.19 -33.48 -4.63
C GLU A 67 -0.95 -32.28 -3.70
N CYS A 68 -1.24 -32.41 -2.40
CA CYS A 68 -0.94 -31.36 -1.43
C CYS A 68 0.56 -31.23 -1.12
N ALA A 69 1.43 -32.13 -1.60
CA ALA A 69 2.86 -32.01 -1.33
C ALA A 69 3.43 -30.71 -1.93
N PHE A 70 4.37 -30.10 -1.20
CA PHE A 70 5.02 -28.84 -1.60
C PHE A 70 5.49 -28.82 -3.06
N ASP A 71 6.03 -29.93 -3.56
CA ASP A 71 6.58 -30.03 -4.91
C ASP A 71 5.54 -29.75 -6.01
N HIS A 72 4.26 -30.05 -5.79
CA HIS A 72 3.16 -29.74 -6.71
C HIS A 72 2.78 -28.24 -6.72
N HIS A 73 3.28 -27.48 -5.76
CA HIS A 73 2.90 -26.10 -5.51
C HIS A 73 4.07 -25.11 -5.59
N LYS A 74 5.30 -25.58 -5.87
CA LYS A 74 6.51 -24.76 -5.95
C LYS A 74 6.35 -23.52 -6.85
N GLN A 75 5.67 -23.67 -7.99
CA GLN A 75 5.45 -22.57 -8.94
C GLN A 75 4.75 -21.37 -8.29
N PHE A 76 3.72 -21.60 -7.45
CA PHE A 76 3.05 -20.51 -6.75
C PHE A 76 4.01 -19.72 -5.88
N TYR A 77 4.88 -20.39 -5.13
CA TYR A 77 5.84 -19.73 -4.25
C TYR A 77 6.89 -18.93 -5.01
N ASP A 78 7.40 -19.47 -6.12
CA ASP A 78 8.35 -18.76 -6.97
C ASP A 78 7.71 -17.48 -7.56
N GLU A 79 6.48 -17.59 -8.09
CA GLU A 79 5.75 -16.46 -8.66
C GLU A 79 5.37 -15.42 -7.59
N ALA A 80 4.86 -15.85 -6.44
CA ALA A 80 4.48 -14.95 -5.35
C ALA A 80 5.68 -14.15 -4.83
N LYS A 81 6.88 -14.76 -4.76
CA LYS A 81 8.12 -14.09 -4.38
C LYS A 81 8.56 -13.06 -5.41
N VAL A 82 8.44 -13.37 -6.70
CA VAL A 82 8.71 -12.42 -7.78
C VAL A 82 7.75 -11.23 -7.69
N ASP A 83 6.46 -11.50 -7.56
CA ASP A 83 5.42 -10.47 -7.48
C ASP A 83 5.64 -9.54 -6.28
N ILE A 84 5.82 -10.09 -5.06
CA ILE A 84 6.01 -9.25 -3.86
C ILE A 84 7.33 -8.49 -3.87
N SER A 85 8.38 -9.05 -4.47
CA SER A 85 9.66 -8.35 -4.69
C SER A 85 9.48 -7.15 -5.61
N ALA A 86 8.80 -7.34 -6.75
CA ALA A 86 8.51 -6.26 -7.70
C ALA A 86 7.66 -5.15 -7.07
N ILE A 87 6.61 -5.51 -6.31
CA ILE A 87 5.79 -4.57 -5.55
C ILE A 87 6.66 -3.78 -4.56
N THR A 88 7.52 -4.46 -3.80
CA THR A 88 8.36 -3.83 -2.77
C THR A 88 9.38 -2.86 -3.38
N VAL A 89 10.04 -3.24 -4.48
CA VAL A 89 10.98 -2.36 -5.20
C VAL A 89 10.26 -1.12 -5.73
N ARG A 90 9.07 -1.28 -6.32
CA ARG A 90 8.28 -0.14 -6.78
C ARG A 90 7.88 0.77 -5.62
N ALA A 91 7.38 0.20 -4.53
CA ALA A 91 6.99 0.95 -3.36
C ALA A 91 8.18 1.77 -2.81
N ALA A 92 9.36 1.16 -2.71
CA ALA A 92 10.58 1.81 -2.25
C ALA A 92 11.09 2.93 -3.16
N ALA A 93 10.82 2.84 -4.47
CA ALA A 93 11.20 3.87 -5.43
C ALA A 93 10.33 5.14 -5.35
N ILE A 94 9.16 5.07 -4.69
CA ILE A 94 8.26 6.21 -4.54
C ILE A 94 8.66 7.04 -3.31
N PRO A 95 8.95 8.35 -3.45
CA PRO A 95 9.29 9.20 -2.31
C PRO A 95 8.19 9.20 -1.22
N LYS A 96 8.60 9.12 0.05
CA LYS A 96 7.72 9.13 1.23
C LYS A 96 6.74 7.95 1.29
N ASN A 97 7.12 6.81 0.72
CA ASN A 97 6.30 5.60 0.68
C ASN A 97 6.77 4.51 1.66
N ASP A 98 7.56 4.89 2.67
CA ASP A 98 8.25 3.95 3.57
C ASP A 98 7.28 2.99 4.27
N ILE A 99 6.06 3.44 4.58
CA ILE A 99 5.04 2.60 5.22
C ILE A 99 4.61 1.46 4.28
N THR A 100 4.31 1.75 3.01
CA THR A 100 3.96 0.70 2.05
C THR A 100 5.13 -0.26 1.84
N THR A 101 6.35 0.25 1.72
CA THR A 101 7.56 -0.57 1.60
C THR A 101 7.74 -1.52 2.79
N GLN A 102 7.51 -1.04 4.02
CA GLN A 102 7.57 -1.88 5.22
C GLN A 102 6.46 -2.94 5.21
N GLN A 103 5.23 -2.57 4.86
CA GLN A 103 4.11 -3.52 4.81
C GLN A 103 4.33 -4.60 3.74
N THR A 104 4.89 -4.26 2.57
CA THR A 104 5.17 -5.25 1.52
C THR A 104 6.35 -6.15 1.89
N THR A 105 7.33 -5.64 2.64
CA THR A 105 8.44 -6.44 3.19
C THR A 105 7.95 -7.45 4.24
N LEU A 106 7.02 -7.04 5.12
CA LEU A 106 6.38 -7.95 6.07
C LEU A 106 5.53 -8.99 5.33
N LEU A 107 4.78 -8.59 4.30
CA LEU A 107 4.03 -9.51 3.46
C LEU A 107 4.95 -10.53 2.76
N ALA A 108 6.12 -10.12 2.27
CA ALA A 108 7.12 -11.04 1.71
C ALA A 108 7.56 -12.09 2.75
N SER A 109 7.78 -11.66 4.00
CA SER A 109 8.12 -12.58 5.09
C SER A 109 7.00 -13.59 5.39
N ASN A 110 5.73 -13.20 5.19
CA ASN A 110 4.60 -14.11 5.33
C ASN A 110 4.61 -15.21 4.26
N PHE A 111 4.97 -14.88 3.01
CA PHE A 111 5.15 -15.87 1.95
C PHE A 111 6.29 -16.85 2.26
N ASP A 112 7.44 -16.35 2.74
CA ASP A 112 8.54 -17.22 3.17
C ASP A 112 8.13 -18.17 4.30
N ASN A 113 7.32 -17.69 5.25
CA ASN A 113 6.82 -18.51 6.35
C ASN A 113 5.82 -19.56 5.87
N LEU A 114 4.89 -19.20 4.97
CA LEU A 114 3.96 -20.16 4.38
C LEU A 114 4.69 -21.26 3.61
N GLU A 115 5.69 -20.89 2.80
CA GLU A 115 6.50 -21.86 2.06
C GLU A 115 7.24 -22.82 3.00
N LYS A 116 7.86 -22.31 4.07
CA LYS A 116 8.53 -23.15 5.07
C LYS A 116 7.58 -24.12 5.75
N LEU A 117 6.38 -23.65 6.11
CA LEU A 117 5.36 -24.51 6.71
C LEU A 117 4.93 -25.62 5.74
N HIS A 118 4.69 -25.28 4.48
CA HIS A 118 4.25 -26.24 3.48
C HIS A 118 5.33 -27.28 3.12
N LYS A 119 6.61 -26.88 3.14
CA LYS A 119 7.75 -27.80 3.00
C LYS A 119 7.86 -28.82 4.14
N ILE A 120 7.36 -28.50 5.33
CA ILE A 120 7.35 -29.43 6.47
C ILE A 120 6.23 -30.47 6.28
N ALA A 121 5.02 -30.01 5.95
CA ALA A 121 3.87 -30.86 5.69
C ALA A 121 2.78 -30.09 4.94
N CYS A 122 1.87 -30.83 4.30
CA CYS A 122 0.58 -30.29 3.84
C CYS A 122 -0.15 -29.63 5.02
N LEU A 123 -0.69 -28.42 4.79
CA LEU A 123 -1.45 -27.70 5.80
C LEU A 123 -2.85 -28.30 5.96
N SER A 124 -3.33 -28.41 7.20
CA SER A 124 -4.73 -28.74 7.44
C SER A 124 -5.66 -27.56 7.14
N LYS A 125 -6.96 -27.81 6.95
CA LYS A 125 -7.97 -26.74 6.76
C LYS A 125 -7.98 -25.70 7.89
N ASP A 126 -7.78 -26.12 9.13
CA ASP A 126 -7.70 -25.21 10.27
C ASP A 126 -6.46 -24.32 10.19
N GLN A 127 -5.31 -24.89 9.79
CA GLN A 127 -4.09 -24.14 9.56
C GLN A 127 -4.25 -23.17 8.38
N ILE A 128 -4.89 -23.59 7.29
CA ILE A 128 -5.15 -22.74 6.13
C ILE A 128 -6.08 -21.58 6.51
N THR A 129 -7.09 -21.81 7.35
CA THR A 129 -7.97 -20.76 7.88
C THR A 129 -7.18 -19.70 8.66
N LEU A 130 -6.25 -20.12 9.51
CA LEU A 130 -5.38 -19.21 10.26
C LEU A 130 -4.44 -18.42 9.32
N VAL A 131 -3.80 -19.12 8.38
CA VAL A 131 -2.92 -18.51 7.37
C VAL A 131 -3.68 -17.47 6.55
N ARG A 132 -4.88 -17.81 6.06
CA ARG A 132 -5.76 -16.93 5.30
C ARG A 132 -6.07 -15.65 6.08
N SER A 133 -6.44 -15.77 7.34
CA SER A 133 -6.71 -14.62 8.22
C SER A 133 -5.50 -13.69 8.33
N HIS A 134 -4.31 -14.26 8.49
CA HIS A 134 -3.06 -13.51 8.58
C HIS A 134 -2.69 -12.78 7.28
N PHE A 135 -2.80 -13.45 6.14
CA PHE A 135 -2.59 -12.83 4.83
C PHE A 135 -3.61 -11.73 4.56
N ASN A 136 -4.90 -11.99 4.82
CA ASN A 136 -5.95 -11.01 4.62
C ASN A 136 -5.75 -9.76 5.48
N THR A 137 -5.25 -9.92 6.71
CA THR A 137 -4.87 -8.79 7.56
C THR A 137 -3.77 -7.95 6.92
N SER A 138 -2.73 -8.61 6.40
CA SER A 138 -1.58 -7.94 5.76
C SER A 138 -1.99 -7.21 4.47
N PHE A 139 -2.72 -7.89 3.58
CA PHE A 139 -3.24 -7.28 2.35
C PHE A 139 -4.20 -6.13 2.64
N THR A 140 -5.10 -6.29 3.61
CA THR A 140 -6.04 -5.24 4.02
C THR A 140 -5.31 -4.00 4.54
N ALA A 141 -4.23 -4.17 5.30
CA ALA A 141 -3.45 -3.04 5.80
C ALA A 141 -2.80 -2.23 4.67
N ILE A 142 -2.25 -2.92 3.66
CA ILE A 142 -1.67 -2.27 2.48
C ILE A 142 -2.75 -1.54 1.67
N LEU A 143 -3.83 -2.24 1.32
CA LEU A 143 -4.90 -1.68 0.49
C LEU A 143 -5.62 -0.53 1.19
N LYS A 144 -5.86 -0.61 2.51
CA LYS A 144 -6.43 0.51 3.28
C LYS A 144 -5.56 1.76 3.17
N LEU A 145 -4.24 1.60 3.22
CA LEU A 145 -3.30 2.71 3.08
C LEU A 145 -3.34 3.31 1.67
N GLU A 146 -3.31 2.47 0.62
CA GLU A 146 -3.40 2.97 -0.77
C GLU A 146 -4.74 3.69 -1.02
N LEU A 147 -5.84 3.16 -0.49
CA LEU A 147 -7.15 3.81 -0.58
C LEU A 147 -7.19 5.15 0.19
N ALA A 148 -6.51 5.26 1.33
CA ALA A 148 -6.39 6.52 2.07
C ALA A 148 -5.62 7.56 1.24
N LYS A 149 -4.46 7.19 0.67
CA LYS A 149 -3.70 8.06 -0.24
C LYS A 149 -4.53 8.51 -1.44
N ARG A 150 -5.41 7.65 -1.97
CA ARG A 150 -6.31 8.00 -3.08
C ARG A 150 -7.34 9.06 -2.69
N ARG A 151 -7.76 9.07 -1.42
CA ARG A 151 -8.63 10.13 -0.84
C ARG A 151 -7.86 11.38 -0.42
N GLY A 152 -6.53 11.32 -0.41
CA GLY A 152 -5.66 12.41 0.06
C GLY A 152 -5.48 12.45 1.58
N GLU A 153 -5.75 11.32 2.26
CA GLU A 153 -5.55 11.09 3.70
C GLU A 153 -4.15 10.56 4.01
#